data_AF-A0A0S7ZQU1-F1
#
_entry.id   AF-A0A0S7ZQU1-F1
#
_cell.length_a   1.000
_cell.length_b   1.000
_cell.length_c   1.000
_cell.angle_alpha   90.00
_cell.angle_beta   90.00
_cell.angle_gamma   90.00
#
_symmetry.space_group_name_H-M   'P 1'
#
loop_
_entity.id
_entity.type
_entity.pdbx_description
1 polymer ?
#
loop_
_entity_poly.entity_id
_entity_poly.type
_entity_poly.pdbx_seq_one_letter_code
_entity_poly.pdbx_strand_id
1 'polypeptide(L)' 'QVLDALDWSDEVHARPSIIIARTTKGKGARLFEYDNRWHGMPPNKDQYESVKKELMARLEEWQK' A
#
# COMPACT_ATOMS: atom_id res chain seq x y z
N GLN A 1 12.83 6.48 -5.41
CA GLN A 1 12.45 5.31 -6.24
C GLN A 1 11.12 5.52 -6.97
N VAL A 2 9.96 5.67 -6.30
CA VAL A 2 8.67 5.89 -7.02
C VAL A 2 8.64 7.24 -7.72
N LEU A 3 9.05 8.32 -7.05
CA LEU A 3 9.11 9.66 -7.65
C LEU A 3 10.11 9.68 -8.82
N ASP A 4 11.32 9.16 -8.63
CA ASP A 4 12.31 9.07 -9.71
C ASP A 4 11.80 8.26 -10.92
N ALA A 5 11.02 7.19 -10.70
CA ALA A 5 10.42 6.42 -11.79
C ALA A 5 9.30 7.18 -12.52
N LEU A 6 8.60 8.07 -11.80
CA LEU A 6 7.61 8.97 -12.38
C LEU A 6 8.30 10.07 -13.19
N ASP A 7 9.32 10.71 -12.63
CA ASP A 7 10.15 11.72 -13.32
C ASP A 7 10.73 11.13 -14.61
N TRP A 8 11.26 9.91 -14.56
CA TRP A 8 11.74 9.20 -15.76
C TRP A 8 10.63 8.98 -16.79
N SER A 9 9.42 8.65 -16.34
CA SER A 9 8.28 8.39 -17.24
C SER A 9 7.85 9.65 -17.98
N ASP A 10 7.92 10.82 -17.34
CA ASP A 10 7.57 12.11 -17.96
C ASP A 10 8.54 12.49 -19.10
N GLU A 11 9.79 12.08 -19.00
CA GLU A 11 10.83 12.27 -20.03
C GLU A 11 10.73 11.29 -21.21
N VAL A 12 9.86 10.27 -21.14
CA VAL A 12 9.67 9.33 -22.25
C VAL A 12 8.67 9.90 -23.25
N HIS A 13 9.18 10.31 -24.41
CA HIS A 13 8.37 10.75 -25.54
C HIS A 13 8.25 9.69 -26.64
N ALA A 14 7.16 9.73 -27.40
CA ALA A 14 6.88 8.89 -28.58
C ALA A 14 6.69 7.37 -28.34
N ARG A 15 6.53 6.92 -27.08
CA ARG A 15 6.16 5.54 -26.73
C ARG A 15 5.47 5.48 -25.36
N PRO A 16 4.67 4.43 -25.07
CA PRO A 16 4.12 4.23 -23.74
C PRO A 16 5.20 3.84 -22.72
N SER A 17 4.97 4.20 -21.46
CA SER A 17 5.78 3.84 -20.29
C SER A 17 4.96 2.98 -19.33
N ILE A 18 5.62 2.03 -18.64
CA ILE A 18 5.01 1.24 -17.57
C ILE A 18 5.95 1.18 -16.37
N ILE A 19 5.41 1.42 -15.18
CA ILE A 19 6.13 1.29 -13.90
C ILE A 19 5.66 0.01 -13.22
N ILE A 20 6.56 -0.97 -13.10
CA ILE A 20 6.29 -2.22 -12.37
C ILE A 20 6.63 -2.01 -10.89
N ALA A 21 5.64 -1.57 -10.12
CA ALA A 21 5.79 -1.38 -8.68
C ALA A 21 5.65 -2.70 -7.92
N ARG A 22 6.71 -3.16 -7.26
CA ARG A 22 6.65 -4.31 -6.35
C ARG A 22 5.94 -3.91 -5.06
N THR A 23 4.74 -4.43 -4.83
CA THR A 23 3.91 -4.10 -3.66
C THR A 23 3.62 -5.31 -2.78
N THR A 24 3.17 -5.06 -1.55
CA THR A 24 2.58 -6.06 -0.65
C THR A 24 1.07 -5.88 -0.63
N LYS A 25 0.29 -6.92 -0.95
CA LYS A 25 -1.17 -6.87 -0.78
C LYS A 25 -1.50 -6.74 0.70
N GLY A 26 -2.41 -5.84 1.05
CA GLY A 26 -2.78 -5.57 2.44
C GLY A 26 -1.73 -4.78 3.23
N LYS A 27 -0.77 -4.12 2.57
CA LYS A 27 0.33 -3.39 3.22
C LYS A 27 -0.20 -2.47 4.32
N GLY A 28 0.42 -2.54 5.50
CA GLY A 28 0.08 -1.71 6.65
C GLY A 28 -0.96 -2.31 7.59
N ALA A 29 -1.63 -3.39 7.16
CA ALA A 29 -2.54 -4.17 7.99
C ALA A 29 -1.94 -5.56 8.20
N ARG A 30 -1.18 -5.77 9.29
CA ARG A 30 -0.47 -7.03 9.54
C ARG A 30 -1.36 -8.29 9.43
N LEU A 31 -2.64 -8.16 9.79
CA LEU A 31 -3.62 -9.23 9.67
C LEU A 31 -3.92 -9.65 8.21
N PHE A 32 -3.74 -8.75 7.25
CA PHE A 32 -4.12 -8.92 5.85
C PHE A 32 -2.92 -9.01 4.89
N GLU A 33 -1.70 -8.71 5.37
CA GLU A 33 -0.51 -8.72 4.53
C GLU A 33 -0.23 -10.10 3.91
N TYR A 34 0.06 -10.11 2.60
CA TYR A 34 0.42 -11.30 1.80
C TYR A 34 -0.64 -12.43 1.74
N ASP A 35 -1.89 -12.14 2.13
CA ASP A 35 -2.96 -13.15 2.14
C ASP A 35 -3.99 -12.88 1.04
N ASN A 36 -4.19 -13.89 0.18
CA ASN A 36 -5.04 -13.77 -1.00
C ASN A 36 -6.55 -13.66 -0.66
N ARG A 37 -6.98 -14.19 0.49
CA ARG A 37 -8.39 -14.24 0.93
C ARG A 37 -8.97 -12.84 1.08
N TRP A 38 -8.11 -11.89 1.47
CA TRP A 38 -8.44 -10.47 1.60
C TRP A 38 -8.48 -9.71 0.25
N HIS A 39 -8.69 -10.40 -0.89
CA HIS A 39 -8.94 -9.70 -2.16
C HIS A 39 -10.28 -8.98 -2.16
N GLY A 40 -11.32 -9.67 -1.70
CA GLY A 40 -12.69 -9.17 -1.67
C GLY A 40 -13.45 -9.57 -0.40
N MET A 41 -12.80 -10.24 0.55
CA MET A 41 -13.39 -10.54 1.84
C MET A 41 -13.37 -9.30 2.73
N PRO A 42 -14.52 -8.80 3.21
CA PRO A 42 -14.56 -7.67 4.12
C PRO A 42 -14.08 -8.08 5.52
N PRO A 43 -13.40 -7.19 6.26
CA PRO A 43 -13.09 -7.43 7.67
C PRO A 43 -14.37 -7.38 8.52
N ASN A 44 -14.39 -8.17 9.59
CA ASN A 44 -15.38 -8.00 10.64
C ASN A 44 -15.01 -6.80 11.54
N LYS A 45 -15.91 -6.45 12.49
CA LYS A 45 -15.74 -5.29 13.37
C LYS A 45 -14.44 -5.34 14.17
N ASP A 46 -14.10 -6.48 14.78
CA ASP A 46 -12.93 -6.59 15.64
C ASP A 46 -11.63 -6.51 14.83
N GLN A 47 -11.62 -7.11 13.64
CA GLN A 47 -10.50 -7.05 12.70
C GLN A 47 -10.28 -5.62 12.21
N TYR A 48 -11.35 -4.90 11.89
CA TYR A 48 -11.30 -3.50 11.51
C TYR A 48 -10.70 -2.63 12.62
N GLU A 49 -11.22 -2.72 13.85
CA GLU A 49 -10.74 -1.89 14.97
C GLU A 49 -9.27 -2.20 15.31
N SER A 50 -8.87 -3.47 15.25
CA SER A 50 -7.48 -3.89 15.45
C SER A 50 -6.53 -3.25 14.44
N VAL A 51 -6.85 -3.36 13.15
CA VAL A 51 -6.02 -2.79 12.06
C VAL A 51 -6.02 -1.27 12.11
N LYS A 52 -7.16 -0.64 12.39
CA LYS A 52 -7.25 0.81 12.56
C LYS A 52 -6.33 1.30 13.67
N LYS A 53 -6.33 0.62 14.82
CA LYS A 53 -5.43 0.96 15.93
C LYS A 53 -3.96 0.84 15.54
N GLU A 54 -3.58 -0.21 14.81
CA GLU A 54 -2.22 -0.37 14.29
C GLU A 54 -1.82 0.77 13.35
N LEU A 55 -2.70 1.15 12.42
CA LEU A 55 -2.45 2.24 11.47
C LEU A 55 -2.33 3.60 12.17
N MET A 56 -3.20 3.89 13.16
CA MET A 56 -3.14 5.14 13.92
C MET A 56 -1.86 5.26 14.74
N ALA A 57 -1.44 4.18 15.41
CA ALA A 57 -0.18 4.18 16.16
C ALA A 57 1.03 4.47 15.25
N ARG A 58 1.06 3.87 14.06
CA ARG A 58 2.13 4.13 13.08
C ARG A 58 2.08 5.55 12.51
N LEU A 59 0.88 6.11 12.33
CA LEU A 59 0.72 7.50 11.89
C LEU A 59 1.29 8.47 12.93
N GLU A 60 1.00 8.26 14.22
CA GLU A 60 1.56 9.06 15.31
C GLU A 60 3.08 8.96 15.39
N GLU A 61 3.67 7.80 15.09
CA GLU A 61 5.12 7.64 14.99
C GLU A 61 5.72 8.42 13.81
N TRP A 62 5.04 8.46 12.67
CA TRP A 62 5.51 9.15 11.46
C TRP A 62 5.35 10.67 11.50
N GLN A 63 4.42 11.16 12.32
CA GLN A 63 4.17 12.60 12.48
C GLN A 63 5.09 13.27 13.52
N LYS A 64 5.90 12.48 14.24
CA LYS A 64 6.95 12.98 15.13
C LYS A 64 8.22 13.28 14.36
#